data_AF-A0A9X8T0D0-F1
#
_entry.id   AF-A0A9X8T0D0-F1
#
_cell.length_a   1.000
_cell.length_b   1.000
_cell.length_c   1.000
_cell.angle_alpha   90.00
_cell.angle_beta   90.00
_cell.angle_gamma   90.00
#
_symmetry.space_group_name_H-M   'P 1'
#
loop_
_entity.id
_entity.type
_entity.pdbx_description
1 polymer ?
#
loop_
_entity_poly.entity_id
_entity_poly.type
_entity_poly.pdbx_seq_one_letter_code
_entity_poly.pdbx_strand_id
1 'polypeptide(L)'
;MISYEKVRQALKTSTIAIIILNGLGVVLSLMGFAGIFYLQSQLKNEEFRSQFTAEQLAQMQSTMTPFMIFLSVLNVLAIIAIIVFCAQNLSKLKQGLTISYIPYILGLILSVIGLVSQFTTTLSVVGTILILAQAALYGFAFYKAKILNDKDTDIDQDQSIL
;
A
#
# COMPACT_ATOMS: atom_id res chain seq x y z
N MET A 1 7.77 -0.87 32.01
CA MET A 1 8.90 -0.21 31.32
C MET A 1 8.84 -0.56 29.84
N ILE A 2 8.72 0.42 28.93
CA ILE A 2 8.72 0.16 27.48
C ILE A 2 10.16 -0.14 27.05
N SER A 3 10.38 -1.29 26.42
CA SER A 3 11.70 -1.60 25.84
C SER A 3 11.80 -0.99 24.46
N TYR A 4 12.48 0.15 24.35
CA TYR A 4 12.64 0.89 23.09
C TYR A 4 13.38 0.10 22.02
N GLU A 5 14.27 -0.81 22.41
CA GLU A 5 14.93 -1.72 21.48
C GLU A 5 13.92 -2.69 20.85
N LYS A 6 13.00 -3.24 21.66
CA LYS A 6 11.92 -4.09 21.14
C LYS A 6 10.98 -3.29 20.22
N VAL A 7 10.70 -2.02 20.53
CA VAL A 7 9.89 -1.13 19.67
C VAL A 7 10.60 -0.88 18.33
N ARG A 8 11.90 -0.57 18.36
CA ARG A 8 12.72 -0.36 17.17
C ARG A 8 12.80 -1.61 16.30
N GLN A 9 13.04 -2.77 16.91
CA GLN A 9 13.07 -4.05 16.19
C GLN A 9 11.71 -4.39 15.58
N ALA A 10 10.62 -4.19 16.33
CA ALA A 10 9.27 -4.41 15.81
C ALA A 10 8.95 -3.50 14.61
N LEU A 11 9.31 -2.22 14.70
CA LEU A 11 9.13 -1.25 13.61
C LEU A 11 9.99 -1.57 12.39
N LYS A 12 11.23 -2.05 12.60
CA LYS A 12 12.09 -2.52 11.53
C LYS A 12 11.46 -3.70 10.80
N THR A 13 10.99 -4.70 11.54
CA THR A 13 10.34 -5.89 10.96
C THR A 13 9.07 -5.53 10.20
N SER A 14 8.19 -4.69 10.78
CA SER A 14 6.95 -4.29 10.10
C SER A 14 7.24 -3.44 8.86
N THR A 15 8.23 -2.54 8.90
CA THR A 15 8.63 -1.73 7.74
C THR A 15 9.20 -2.60 6.61
N ILE A 16 9.98 -3.64 6.93
CA ILE A 16 10.45 -4.62 5.93
C ILE A 16 9.27 -5.39 5.34
N ALA A 17 8.34 -5.86 6.17
CA ALA A 17 7.14 -6.55 5.69
C ALA A 17 6.31 -5.67 4.74
N ILE A 18 6.13 -4.39 5.09
CA ILE A 18 5.47 -3.40 4.22
C ILE A 18 6.18 -3.32 2.87
N ILE A 19 7.50 -3.19 2.84
CA ILE A 19 8.27 -3.11 1.59
C ILE A 19 8.05 -4.37 0.73
N ILE A 20 8.14 -5.57 1.33
CA ILE A 20 7.99 -6.83 0.60
C ILE A 20 6.57 -6.95 0.02
N LEU A 21 5.54 -6.72 0.83
CA LEU A 21 4.15 -6.83 0.41
C LEU A 21 3.79 -5.82 -0.68
N ASN A 22 4.24 -4.58 -0.54
CA ASN A 22 4.04 -3.57 -1.59
C ASN A 22 4.85 -3.89 -2.84
N GLY A 23 6.07 -4.43 -2.71
CA GLY A 23 6.88 -4.89 -3.83
C GLY A 23 6.18 -5.99 -4.64
N LEU A 24 5.58 -6.97 -3.95
CA LEU A 24 4.72 -7.96 -4.59
C LEU A 24 3.51 -7.31 -5.27
N GLY A 25 2.88 -6.33 -4.62
CA GLY A 25 1.78 -5.55 -5.18
C GLY A 25 2.15 -4.82 -6.49
N VAL A 26 3.36 -4.25 -6.57
CA VAL A 26 3.87 -3.63 -7.81
C VAL A 26 4.02 -4.67 -8.91
N VAL A 27 4.63 -5.83 -8.63
CA VAL A 27 4.79 -6.91 -9.62
C VAL A 27 3.43 -7.38 -10.15
N LEU A 28 2.47 -7.62 -9.25
CA LEU A 28 1.11 -8.01 -9.63
C LEU A 28 0.40 -6.93 -10.46
N SER A 29 0.62 -5.65 -10.13
CA SER A 29 0.06 -4.53 -10.89
C SER A 29 0.63 -4.46 -12.32
N LEU A 30 1.93 -4.71 -12.49
CA LEU A 30 2.56 -4.79 -13.81
C LEU A 30 2.00 -5.94 -14.65
N MET A 31 1.78 -7.11 -14.04
CA MET A 31 1.08 -8.22 -14.69
C MET A 31 -0.35 -7.84 -15.07
N GLY A 32 -1.06 -7.12 -14.19
CA GLY A 32 -2.40 -6.59 -14.45
C GLY A 32 -2.44 -5.65 -15.65
N PHE A 33 -1.48 -4.73 -15.78
CA PHE A 33 -1.37 -3.84 -16.95
C PHE A 33 -1.17 -4.63 -18.24
N ALA A 34 -0.29 -5.63 -18.25
CA ALA A 34 -0.12 -6.51 -19.40
C ALA A 34 -1.43 -7.24 -19.77
N GLY A 35 -2.17 -7.70 -18.76
CA GLY A 35 -3.49 -8.31 -18.93
C GLY A 35 -4.53 -7.35 -19.56
N ILE A 36 -4.54 -6.08 -19.17
CA ILE A 36 -5.41 -5.06 -19.76
C ILE A 36 -5.11 -4.90 -21.25
N PHE A 37 -3.84 -4.74 -21.64
CA PHE A 37 -3.48 -4.59 -23.07
C PHE A 37 -3.83 -5.85 -23.88
N TYR A 38 -3.58 -7.04 -23.32
CA TYR A 38 -3.96 -8.30 -23.94
C TYR A 38 -5.47 -8.39 -24.16
N LEU A 39 -6.27 -8.12 -23.13
CA LEU A 39 -7.74 -8.10 -23.23
C LEU A 39 -8.22 -7.06 -24.24
N GLN A 40 -7.59 -5.90 -24.32
CA GLN A 40 -7.95 -4.85 -25.30
C GLN A 40 -7.75 -5.33 -26.74
N SER A 41 -6.72 -6.14 -26.97
CA SER A 41 -6.49 -6.77 -28.25
C SER A 41 -7.52 -7.88 -28.54
N GLN A 42 -7.82 -8.72 -27.55
CA GLN A 42 -8.78 -9.83 -27.72
C GLN A 42 -10.23 -9.35 -27.89
N LEU A 43 -10.59 -8.22 -27.27
CA LEU A 43 -11.91 -7.61 -27.46
C LEU A 43 -12.13 -7.07 -28.89
N LYS A 44 -11.13 -7.05 -29.77
CA LYS A 44 -11.29 -6.78 -31.20
C LYS A 44 -11.62 -8.04 -32.01
N ASN A 45 -11.42 -9.23 -31.44
CA ASN A 45 -11.72 -10.50 -32.08
C ASN A 45 -13.19 -10.89 -31.81
N GLU A 46 -13.97 -11.07 -32.88
CA GLU A 46 -15.39 -11.45 -32.78
C GLU A 46 -15.58 -12.83 -32.13
N GLU A 47 -14.69 -13.79 -32.39
CA GLU A 47 -14.75 -15.12 -31.80
C GLU A 47 -14.60 -15.05 -30.28
N PHE A 48 -13.65 -14.25 -29.79
CA PHE A 48 -13.46 -14.04 -28.35
C PHE A 48 -14.66 -13.34 -27.71
N ARG A 49 -15.20 -12.28 -28.36
CA ARG A 49 -16.38 -11.57 -27.84
C ARG A 49 -17.62 -12.46 -27.77
N SER A 50 -17.79 -13.37 -28.71
CA SER A 50 -18.96 -14.26 -28.77
C SER A 50 -19.06 -15.22 -27.59
N GLN A 51 -17.97 -15.42 -26.82
CA GLN A 51 -17.93 -16.25 -25.62
C GLN A 51 -18.54 -15.58 -24.38
N PHE A 52 -18.82 -14.27 -24.44
CA PHE A 52 -19.28 -13.49 -23.29
C PHE A 52 -20.63 -12.84 -23.57
N THR A 53 -21.42 -12.63 -22.52
CA THR A 53 -22.66 -11.87 -22.64
C THR A 53 -22.37 -10.38 -22.88
N ALA A 54 -23.34 -9.65 -23.46
CA ALA A 54 -23.19 -8.21 -23.68
C ALA A 54 -22.92 -7.45 -22.37
N GLU A 55 -23.53 -7.88 -21.26
CA GLU A 55 -23.33 -7.31 -19.94
C GLU A 55 -21.90 -7.55 -19.41
N GLN A 56 -21.37 -8.77 -19.58
CA GLN A 56 -19.98 -9.08 -19.22
C GLN A 56 -18.98 -8.26 -20.05
N LEU A 57 -19.22 -8.11 -21.35
CA LEU A 57 -18.38 -7.29 -22.22
C LEU A 57 -18.41 -5.82 -21.81
N ALA A 58 -19.59 -5.28 -21.48
CA ALA A 58 -19.74 -3.89 -21.03
C ALA A 58 -19.00 -3.67 -19.70
N GLN A 59 -19.07 -4.61 -18.77
CA GLN A 59 -18.34 -4.56 -17.50
C GLN A 59 -16.82 -4.65 -17.71
N MET A 60 -16.34 -5.49 -18.61
CA MET A 60 -14.91 -5.55 -18.94
C MET A 60 -14.45 -4.21 -19.53
N GLN A 61 -15.18 -3.66 -20.50
CA GLN A 61 -14.82 -2.40 -21.14
C GLN A 61 -14.83 -1.21 -20.17
N SER A 62 -15.75 -1.16 -19.20
CA SER A 62 -15.82 -0.06 -18.23
C SER A 62 -14.59 0.00 -17.32
N THR A 63 -13.96 -1.13 -17.03
CA THR A 63 -12.70 -1.20 -16.26
C THR A 63 -11.46 -0.79 -17.07
N MET A 64 -11.57 -0.73 -18.40
CA MET A 64 -10.46 -0.50 -19.32
C MET A 64 -10.43 0.91 -19.92
N THR A 65 -11.22 1.83 -19.36
CA THR A 65 -11.25 3.23 -19.81
C THR A 65 -9.90 3.92 -19.53
N PRO A 66 -9.51 4.93 -20.33
CA PRO A 66 -8.28 5.68 -20.09
C PRO A 66 -8.18 6.26 -18.67
N PHE A 67 -9.32 6.70 -18.12
CA PHE A 67 -9.39 7.22 -16.75
C PHE A 67 -9.10 6.13 -15.70
N MET A 68 -9.64 4.92 -15.85
CA MET A 68 -9.35 3.81 -14.93
C MET A 68 -7.91 3.33 -15.00
N ILE A 69 -7.32 3.33 -16.20
CA ILE A 69 -5.89 3.04 -16.41
C ILE A 69 -5.04 4.11 -15.72
N PHE A 70 -5.38 5.39 -15.88
CA PHE A 70 -4.72 6.50 -15.20
C PHE A 70 -4.76 6.35 -13.67
N LEU A 71 -5.93 6.07 -13.08
CA LEU A 71 -6.05 5.83 -11.65
C LEU A 71 -5.19 4.64 -11.18
N SER A 72 -5.13 3.59 -11.99
CA SER A 72 -4.30 2.41 -11.70
C SER A 72 -2.81 2.76 -11.69
N VAL A 73 -2.34 3.60 -12.63
CA VAL A 73 -0.95 4.10 -12.65
C VAL A 73 -0.67 4.96 -11.41
N LEU A 74 -1.57 5.88 -11.05
CA LEU A 74 -1.43 6.69 -9.84
C LEU A 74 -1.32 5.84 -8.58
N ASN A 75 -2.14 4.78 -8.48
CA ASN A 75 -2.09 3.86 -7.34
C ASN A 75 -0.72 3.16 -7.24
N VAL A 76 -0.17 2.69 -8.37
CA VAL A 76 1.17 2.08 -8.40
C VAL A 76 2.26 3.08 -8.00
N LEU A 77 2.17 4.34 -8.46
CA LEU A 77 3.11 5.38 -8.04
C LEU A 77 3.04 5.65 -6.53
N ALA A 78 1.85 5.65 -5.94
CA ALA A 78 1.67 5.81 -4.49
C ALA A 78 2.31 4.64 -3.72
N ILE A 79 2.13 3.40 -4.20
CA ILE A 79 2.76 2.20 -3.63
C ILE A 79 4.29 2.31 -3.70
N ILE A 80 4.85 2.74 -4.84
CA ILE A 80 6.30 2.95 -5.01
C ILE A 80 6.80 4.03 -4.03
N ALA A 81 6.07 5.14 -3.89
CA ALA A 81 6.43 6.19 -2.94
C ALA A 81 6.47 5.66 -1.49
N ILE A 82 5.50 4.83 -1.09
CA ILE A 82 5.50 4.16 0.22
C ILE A 82 6.77 3.31 0.40
N ILE A 83 7.12 2.49 -0.60
CA ILE A 83 8.33 1.65 -0.54
C ILE A 83 9.58 2.52 -0.33
N VAL A 84 9.73 3.60 -1.10
CA VAL A 84 10.87 4.52 -0.99
C VAL A 84 10.94 5.16 0.39
N PHE A 85 9.83 5.69 0.91
CA PHE A 85 9.79 6.28 2.24
C PHE A 85 10.02 5.25 3.35
N CYS A 86 9.53 4.01 3.21
CA CYS A 86 9.84 2.91 4.13
C CYS A 86 11.35 2.58 4.11
N ALA A 87 11.98 2.53 2.94
CA ALA A 87 13.42 2.30 2.83
C ALA A 87 14.24 3.42 3.49
N GLN A 88 13.81 4.69 3.33
CA GLN A 88 14.41 5.82 4.04
C GLN A 88 14.25 5.66 5.57
N ASN A 89 13.06 5.30 6.05
CA ASN A 89 12.81 5.02 7.46
C ASN A 89 13.69 3.88 8.00
N LEU A 90 13.92 2.81 7.22
CA LEU A 90 14.85 1.75 7.64
C LEU A 90 16.28 2.25 7.82
N SER A 91 16.72 3.20 7.00
CA SER A 91 18.04 3.83 7.15
C SER A 91 18.09 4.69 8.42
N LYS A 92 17.06 5.52 8.65
CA LYS A 92 16.92 6.35 9.87
C LYS A 92 16.84 5.50 11.15
N LEU A 93 16.16 4.36 11.12
CA LEU A 93 16.10 3.42 12.24
C LEU A 93 17.48 2.85 12.64
N LYS A 94 18.40 2.68 11.67
CA LYS A 94 19.77 2.25 11.96
C LYS A 94 20.60 3.37 12.58
N GLN A 95 20.33 4.61 12.17
CA GLN A 95 21.03 5.81 12.63
C GLN A 95 20.44 6.40 13.92
N GLY A 96 19.29 5.91 14.38
CA GLY A 96 18.60 6.47 15.54
C GLY A 96 18.04 7.87 15.31
N LEU A 97 17.65 8.17 14.07
CA LEU A 97 17.03 9.44 13.70
C LEU A 97 15.49 9.34 13.73
N THR A 98 14.84 10.50 13.78
CA THR A 98 13.39 10.63 13.74
C THR A 98 12.77 9.99 12.50
N ILE A 99 11.76 9.16 12.71
CA ILE A 99 11.10 8.36 11.69
C ILE A 99 9.96 9.15 11.05
N SER A 100 9.84 9.11 9.72
CA SER A 100 8.73 9.75 9.02
C SER A 100 7.45 8.92 9.16
N TYR A 101 6.33 9.57 9.47
CA TYR A 101 5.02 8.90 9.49
C TYR A 101 4.37 8.76 8.12
N ILE A 102 4.85 9.52 7.13
CA ILE A 102 4.30 9.62 5.76
C ILE A 102 4.01 8.24 5.15
N PRO A 103 4.95 7.26 5.09
CA PRO A 103 4.67 6.00 4.42
C PRO A 103 3.51 5.23 5.06
N TYR A 104 3.38 5.31 6.39
CA TYR A 104 2.35 4.58 7.12
C TYR A 104 0.99 5.24 6.99
N ILE A 105 0.93 6.58 6.98
CA ILE A 105 -0.30 7.35 6.73
C ILE A 105 -0.79 7.14 5.30
N LEU A 106 0.10 7.22 4.30
CA LEU A 106 -0.24 6.96 2.91
C LEU A 106 -0.79 5.53 2.74
N GLY A 107 -0.14 4.55 3.37
CA GLY A 107 -0.61 3.16 3.38
C GLY A 107 -2.02 3.01 3.95
N LEU A 108 -2.33 3.67 5.07
CA LEU A 108 -3.67 3.69 5.65
C LEU A 108 -4.70 4.35 4.74
N ILE A 109 -4.37 5.48 4.11
CA ILE A 109 -5.24 6.16 3.15
C ILE A 109 -5.56 5.23 1.98
N LEU A 110 -4.55 4.55 1.41
CA LEU A 110 -4.76 3.58 0.34
C LEU A 110 -5.63 2.40 0.79
N SER A 111 -5.47 1.91 2.02
CA SER A 111 -6.35 0.88 2.57
C SER A 111 -7.80 1.34 2.69
N VAL A 112 -8.05 2.59 3.12
CA VAL A 112 -9.39 3.17 3.18
C VAL A 112 -10.01 3.30 1.79
N ILE A 113 -9.25 3.83 0.81
CA ILE A 113 -9.70 3.92 -0.59
C ILE A 113 -10.04 2.53 -1.13
N GLY A 114 -9.19 1.53 -0.85
CA GLY A 114 -9.42 0.14 -1.23
C GLY A 114 -10.71 -0.43 -0.63
N LEU A 115 -10.97 -0.19 0.66
CA LEU A 115 -12.23 -0.61 1.30
C LEU A 115 -13.44 0.05 0.66
N VAL A 116 -13.40 1.37 0.46
CA VAL A 116 -14.51 2.12 -0.16
C VAL A 116 -14.78 1.60 -1.58
N SER A 117 -13.72 1.30 -2.34
CA SER A 117 -13.87 0.78 -3.71
C SER A 117 -14.63 -0.56 -3.75
N GLN A 118 -14.50 -1.42 -2.73
CA GLN A 118 -15.23 -2.69 -2.69
C GLN A 118 -16.74 -2.54 -2.53
N PHE A 119 -17.23 -1.41 -2.00
CA PHE A 119 -18.66 -1.11 -1.95
C PHE A 119 -19.21 -0.63 -3.30
N THR A 120 -18.32 -0.18 -4.20
CA THR A 120 -18.68 0.26 -5.56
C THR A 120 -18.52 -0.86 -6.60
N THR A 121 -17.89 -1.98 -6.22
CA THR A 121 -17.64 -3.14 -7.07
C THR A 121 -18.21 -4.41 -6.43
N THR A 122 -17.90 -5.57 -6.99
CA THR A 122 -18.21 -6.85 -6.35
C THR A 122 -17.42 -6.99 -5.05
N LEU A 123 -18.13 -7.17 -3.93
CA LEU A 123 -17.53 -7.38 -2.61
C LEU A 123 -16.79 -8.72 -2.58
N SER A 124 -15.52 -8.70 -2.15
CA SER A 124 -14.70 -9.89 -1.94
C SER A 124 -14.36 -10.04 -0.47
N VAL A 125 -14.83 -11.11 0.16
CA VAL A 125 -14.52 -11.41 1.58
C VAL A 125 -13.01 -11.54 1.77
N VAL A 126 -12.34 -12.29 0.90
CA VAL A 126 -10.89 -12.48 0.93
C VAL A 126 -10.18 -11.14 0.69
N GLY A 127 -10.61 -10.36 -0.31
CA GLY A 127 -10.04 -9.04 -0.57
C GLY A 127 -10.18 -8.09 0.62
N THR A 128 -11.34 -8.11 1.28
CA THR A 128 -11.62 -7.29 2.47
C THR A 128 -10.68 -7.65 3.62
N ILE A 129 -10.50 -8.94 3.91
CA ILE A 129 -9.57 -9.41 4.94
C ILE A 129 -8.14 -8.96 4.66
N LEU A 130 -7.68 -9.06 3.40
CA LEU A 130 -6.35 -8.63 3.01
C LEU A 130 -6.15 -7.12 3.20
N ILE A 131 -7.14 -6.29 2.83
CA ILE A 131 -7.06 -4.84 3.02
C ILE A 131 -7.03 -4.49 4.51
N LEU A 132 -7.84 -5.14 5.34
CA LEU A 132 -7.85 -4.93 6.79
C LEU A 132 -6.53 -5.37 7.44
N ALA A 133 -5.96 -6.50 7.02
CA ALA A 133 -4.65 -6.94 7.48
C ALA A 133 -3.55 -5.93 7.10
N GLN A 134 -3.61 -5.38 5.90
CA GLN A 134 -2.68 -4.35 5.45
C GLN A 134 -2.85 -3.04 6.25
N ALA A 135 -4.10 -2.61 6.50
CA ALA A 135 -4.38 -1.46 7.34
C ALA A 135 -3.85 -1.66 8.77
N ALA A 136 -4.04 -2.85 9.35
CA ALA A 136 -3.51 -3.20 10.66
C ALA A 136 -1.97 -3.15 10.70
N LEU A 137 -1.30 -3.64 9.65
CA LEU A 137 0.16 -3.56 9.53
C LEU A 137 0.66 -2.12 9.49
N TYR A 138 0.00 -1.25 8.69
CA TYR A 138 0.35 0.18 8.64
C TYR A 138 0.05 0.89 9.96
N GLY A 139 -1.10 0.63 10.58
CA GLY A 139 -1.46 1.20 11.88
C GLY A 139 -0.50 0.78 12.98
N PHE A 140 -0.08 -0.48 12.98
CA PHE A 140 0.95 -0.98 13.90
C PHE A 140 2.29 -0.26 13.68
N ALA A 141 2.75 -0.14 12.43
CA ALA A 141 4.01 0.54 12.12
C ALA A 141 3.95 2.04 12.49
N PHE A 142 2.84 2.71 12.21
CA PHE A 142 2.60 4.10 12.61
C PHE A 142 2.69 4.27 14.14
N TYR A 143 1.97 3.44 14.89
CA TYR A 143 1.97 3.50 16.35
C TYR A 143 3.38 3.28 16.94
N LYS A 144 4.15 2.33 16.39
CA LYS A 144 5.53 2.08 16.82
C LYS A 144 6.47 3.22 16.44
N ALA A 145 6.31 3.82 15.27
CA ALA A 145 7.07 5.00 14.87
C ALA A 145 6.83 6.18 15.82
N LYS A 146 5.57 6.40 16.22
CA LYS A 146 5.20 7.43 17.20
C LYS A 146 5.91 7.23 18.54
N ILE A 147 5.81 6.02 19.12
CA ILE A 147 6.50 5.71 20.39
C ILE A 147 8.01 5.98 20.31
N LEU A 148 8.63 5.67 19.17
CA LEU A 148 10.07 5.84 19.01
C LEU A 148 10.47 7.32 18.90
N ASN A 149 9.69 8.12 18.18
CA ASN A 149 9.96 9.55 18.02
C ASN A 149 9.64 10.35 19.30
N ASP A 150 8.58 9.97 20.03
CA ASP A 150 8.21 10.63 21.29
C ASP A 150 9.32 10.44 22.35
N LYS A 151 10.00 9.28 22.36
CA LYS A 151 11.18 9.03 23.20
C LYS A 151 12.33 10.00 22.95
N ASP A 152 12.64 10.25 21.68
CA ASP A 152 13.76 11.12 21.32
C ASP A 152 13.46 12.58 21.74
N THR A 153 12.17 12.96 21.74
CA THR A 153 11.71 14.26 22.22
C THR A 153 11.94 14.45 23.73
N ASP A 154 11.69 13.41 24.53
CA ASP A 154 11.90 13.46 25.99
C ASP A 154 13.40 13.52 26.37
N ILE A 155 14.28 12.87 25.59
CA ILE A 155 15.73 12.86 25.86
C ILE A 155 16.37 14.21 25.48
N ASP A 156 15.96 14.81 24.36
CA ASP A 156 16.48 16.10 23.91
C ASP A 156 16.06 17.25 24.85
N GLN A 157 14.88 17.15 25.49
CA GLN A 157 14.45 18.10 26.53
C GLN A 157 15.32 18.00 27.79
N ASP A 158 15.62 16.79 28.26
CA ASP A 158 16.40 16.57 29.49
C ASP A 158 17.87 17.03 29.34
N GLN A 159 18.44 16.98 28.13
CA GLN A 159 19.78 17.52 27.85
C GLN A 159 19.83 19.04 27.69
N SER A 160 18.70 19.71 27.44
CA SER A 160 18.65 21.17 27.28
C SER A 160 18.50 21.94 28.61
N ILE A 161 18.26 21.23 29.71
CA ILE A 161 18.00 21.79 31.05
C ILE A 161 19.23 21.65 31.98
N LEU A 162 20.31 21.00 31.51
CA LEU A 162 21.61 20.88 32.18
C LEU A 162 22.64 21.83 31.57
#